data_AF-A0A2N1U8S3-F1
#
_entry.id   AF-A0A2N1U8S3-F1
#
_cell.length_a   1.000
_cell.length_b   1.000
_cell.length_c   1.000
_cell.angle_alpha   90.00
_cell.angle_beta   90.00
_cell.angle_gamma   90.00
#
_symmetry.space_group_name_H-M   'P 1'
#
loop_
_entity.id
_entity.type
_entity.pdbx_description
1 polymer ?
#
loop_
_entity_poly.entity_id
_entity_poly.type
_entity_poly.pdbx_seq_one_letter_code
_entity_poly.pdbx_strand_id
1 'polypeptide(L)'
;MLTGPADKQRGFTLVEAVIGVALATLLMFSAYQVFSYVSKQRSRGDVDLQELQGARYAINFLRRDFRSASPQIADTATLAQKRAALRMPVVEANAFSIGNEAVPVIISDGEIHFFKHLYNTPEGSSQPATEQVNYRIDTARKCLVRSVAGVETVFKDIKGAKFELYAHPLSSALPMLLVTLRINADPKNEKTGEHKFFEMTTTISSAITSPFINNPYWHIAQD
;
A
#
# COMPACT_ATOMS: atom_id res chain seq x y z
N MET A 1 -67.69 -5.07 -59.56
CA MET A 1 -67.34 -3.65 -59.47
C MET A 1 -67.31 -3.26 -58.00
N LEU A 2 -66.17 -3.40 -57.32
CA LEU A 2 -65.94 -2.93 -55.95
C LEU A 2 -64.45 -2.54 -55.87
N THR A 3 -64.18 -1.26 -56.05
CA THR A 3 -62.84 -0.66 -55.93
C THR A 3 -62.54 -0.41 -54.46
N GLY A 4 -61.43 -0.95 -53.96
CA GLY A 4 -60.95 -0.74 -52.60
C GLY A 4 -60.53 0.72 -52.33
N PRO A 5 -60.41 1.13 -51.06
CA PRO A 5 -59.96 2.47 -50.71
C PRO A 5 -58.51 2.64 -51.15
N ALA A 6 -58.27 3.64 -52.00
CA ALA A 6 -56.94 4.06 -52.41
C ALA A 6 -56.20 4.60 -51.18
N ASP A 7 -55.16 3.89 -50.75
CA ASP A 7 -54.24 4.33 -49.71
C ASP A 7 -53.60 5.66 -50.15
N LYS A 8 -53.95 6.74 -49.46
CA LYS A 8 -53.35 8.06 -49.66
C LYS A 8 -51.91 8.00 -49.15
N GLN A 9 -50.98 7.64 -50.03
CA GLN A 9 -49.55 7.85 -49.80
C GLN A 9 -49.28 9.36 -49.71
N ARG A 10 -49.33 9.90 -48.49
CA ARG A 10 -48.90 11.26 -48.17
C ARG A 10 -47.37 11.27 -48.17
N GLY A 11 -46.78 11.84 -49.22
CA GLY A 11 -45.35 12.09 -49.28
C GLY A 11 -44.92 13.06 -48.18
N PHE A 12 -43.77 12.80 -47.56
CA PHE A 12 -43.16 13.65 -46.54
C PHE A 12 -42.94 15.06 -47.08
N THR A 13 -43.37 16.08 -46.33
CA THR A 13 -43.06 17.47 -46.69
C THR A 13 -41.59 17.77 -46.36
N LEU A 14 -40.92 18.58 -47.19
CA LEU A 14 -39.50 18.94 -46.99
C LEU A 14 -39.25 19.55 -45.59
N VAL A 15 -40.25 20.23 -45.04
CA VAL A 15 -40.26 20.77 -43.68
C VAL A 15 -40.21 19.67 -42.62
N GLU A 16 -41.00 18.60 -42.75
CA GLU A 16 -40.94 17.45 -41.82
C GLU A 16 -39.58 16.74 -41.89
N ALA A 17 -38.97 16.65 -43.07
CA ALA A 17 -37.64 16.06 -43.21
C ALA A 17 -36.57 16.90 -42.50
N VAL A 18 -36.62 18.24 -42.64
CA VAL A 18 -35.68 19.15 -41.95
C VAL A 18 -35.87 19.11 -40.43
N ILE A 19 -37.12 19.11 -39.95
CA ILE A 19 -37.43 19.00 -38.52
C ILE A 19 -36.97 17.64 -37.98
N GLY A 20 -37.17 16.56 -38.73
CA GLY A 20 -36.70 15.22 -38.36
C GLY A 20 -35.18 15.14 -38.22
N VAL A 21 -34.44 15.71 -39.18
CA VAL A 21 -32.97 15.77 -39.12
C VAL A 21 -32.50 16.64 -37.95
N ALA A 22 -33.15 17.77 -37.67
CA ALA A 22 -32.82 18.65 -36.56
C ALA A 22 -33.05 17.97 -35.20
N LEU A 23 -34.18 17.27 -35.04
CA LEU A 23 -34.47 16.50 -33.83
C LEU A 23 -33.49 15.34 -33.64
N ALA A 24 -33.16 14.62 -34.72
CA ALA A 24 -32.19 13.53 -34.68
C ALA A 24 -30.78 14.02 -34.28
N THR A 25 -30.32 15.15 -34.83
CA THR A 25 -29.02 15.74 -34.45
C THR A 25 -29.01 16.22 -33.01
N LEU A 26 -30.10 16.83 -32.51
CA LEU A 26 -30.21 17.26 -31.12
C LEU A 26 -30.16 16.06 -30.15
N LEU A 27 -30.88 14.97 -30.48
CA LEU A 27 -30.84 13.71 -29.74
C LEU A 27 -29.44 13.11 -29.74
N MET A 28 -28.79 13.07 -30.90
CA MET A 28 -27.45 12.50 -31.04
C MET A 28 -26.41 13.32 -30.26
N PHE A 29 -26.53 14.65 -30.26
CA PHE A 29 -25.67 15.53 -29.47
C PHE A 29 -25.87 15.31 -27.97
N SER A 30 -27.12 15.19 -27.52
CA SER A 30 -27.45 14.92 -26.12
C SER A 30 -26.92 13.56 -25.67
N ALA A 31 -27.12 12.52 -26.47
CA ALA A 31 -26.59 11.18 -26.22
C ALA A 31 -25.06 11.18 -26.17
N TYR A 32 -24.40 11.92 -27.08
CA TYR A 32 -22.95 12.05 -27.10
C TYR A 32 -22.42 12.74 -25.84
N GLN A 33 -23.07 13.81 -25.36
CA GLN A 33 -22.69 14.48 -24.12
C GLN A 33 -22.79 13.53 -22.91
N VAL A 34 -23.90 12.80 -22.79
CA VAL A 34 -24.09 11.83 -21.70
C VAL A 34 -23.05 10.71 -21.79
N PHE A 35 -22.83 10.15 -22.98
CA PHE A 35 -21.85 9.09 -23.19
C PHE A 35 -20.42 9.55 -22.87
N SER A 36 -20.05 10.75 -23.29
CA SER A 36 -18.75 11.36 -23.00
C SER A 36 -18.56 11.60 -21.50
N TYR A 37 -19.59 12.10 -20.82
CA TYR A 37 -19.57 12.32 -19.38
C TYR A 37 -19.39 11.01 -18.60
N VAL A 38 -20.20 9.99 -18.92
CA VAL A 38 -20.13 8.67 -18.27
C VAL A 38 -18.79 7.99 -18.55
N SER A 39 -18.28 8.05 -19.78
CA SER A 39 -16.97 7.48 -20.13
C SER A 39 -15.84 8.15 -19.36
N LYS A 40 -15.90 9.48 -19.19
CA LYS A 40 -14.92 10.23 -18.39
C LYS A 40 -14.98 9.87 -16.91
N GLN A 41 -16.18 9.65 -16.36
CA GLN A 41 -16.34 9.19 -14.97
C GLN A 41 -15.83 7.76 -14.76
N ARG A 42 -16.14 6.83 -15.66
CA ARG A 42 -15.61 5.45 -15.61
C ARG A 42 -14.09 5.43 -15.68
N SER A 43 -13.51 6.16 -16.63
CA SER A 43 -12.05 6.29 -16.74
C SER A 43 -11.40 6.84 -15.47
N ARG A 44 -12.08 7.69 -14.68
CA ARG A 44 -11.57 8.16 -13.39
C ARG A 44 -11.64 7.05 -12.34
N GLY A 45 -12.78 6.35 -12.25
CA GLY A 45 -12.93 5.21 -11.34
C GLY A 45 -11.91 4.08 -11.60
N ASP A 46 -11.59 3.79 -12.86
CA ASP A 46 -10.59 2.78 -13.21
C ASP A 46 -9.18 3.18 -12.77
N VAL A 47 -8.83 4.48 -12.88
CA VAL A 47 -7.57 5.02 -12.38
C VAL A 47 -7.51 4.89 -10.85
N ASP A 48 -8.57 5.29 -10.13
CA ASP A 48 -8.62 5.18 -8.67
C ASP A 48 -8.44 3.72 -8.19
N LEU A 49 -9.02 2.76 -8.91
CA LEU A 49 -8.87 1.33 -8.60
C LEU A 49 -7.45 0.83 -8.81
N GLN A 50 -6.78 1.26 -9.89
CA GLN A 50 -5.39 0.88 -10.17
C GLN A 50 -4.45 1.39 -9.09
N GLU A 51 -4.60 2.64 -8.64
CA GLU A 51 -3.78 3.23 -7.57
C GLU A 51 -3.99 2.51 -6.23
N LEU A 52 -5.25 2.17 -5.91
CA LEU A 52 -5.58 1.35 -4.73
C LEU A 52 -4.98 -0.06 -4.83
N GLN A 53 -4.92 -0.66 -6.02
CA GLN A 53 -4.25 -1.94 -6.22
C GLN A 53 -2.74 -1.83 -5.99
N GLY A 54 -2.08 -0.80 -6.52
CA GLY A 54 -0.66 -0.53 -6.28
C GLY A 54 -0.35 -0.36 -4.79
N ALA A 55 -1.24 0.32 -4.07
CA ALA A 55 -1.09 0.51 -2.64
C ALA A 55 -1.31 -0.76 -1.82
N ARG A 56 -2.32 -1.56 -2.18
CA ARG A 56 -2.54 -2.89 -1.58
C ARG A 56 -1.35 -3.82 -1.84
N TYR A 57 -0.76 -3.74 -3.03
CA TYR A 57 0.44 -4.49 -3.39
C TYR A 57 1.63 -4.12 -2.49
N ALA A 58 1.89 -2.82 -2.28
CA ALA A 58 2.92 -2.34 -1.35
C ALA A 58 2.70 -2.82 0.09
N ILE A 59 1.46 -2.70 0.60
CA ILE A 59 1.08 -3.20 1.94
C ILE A 59 1.29 -4.71 2.04
N ASN A 60 0.93 -5.48 1.01
CA ASN A 60 1.08 -6.93 1.06
C ASN A 60 2.55 -7.36 1.12
N PHE A 61 3.44 -6.65 0.42
CA PHE A 61 4.89 -6.84 0.57
C PHE A 61 5.34 -6.56 2.00
N LEU A 62 4.96 -5.40 2.53
CA LEU A 62 5.33 -5.00 3.88
C LEU A 62 4.80 -5.98 4.92
N ARG A 63 3.54 -6.41 4.79
CA ARG A 63 2.93 -7.42 5.67
C ARG A 63 3.68 -8.74 5.62
N ARG A 64 4.05 -9.21 4.42
CA ARG A 64 4.80 -10.45 4.25
C ARG A 64 6.16 -10.38 4.92
N ASP A 65 6.89 -9.29 4.71
CA ASP A 65 8.22 -9.12 5.28
C ASP A 65 8.17 -8.89 6.79
N PHE A 66 7.25 -8.04 7.26
CA PHE A 66 7.12 -7.71 8.66
C PHE A 66 6.60 -8.88 9.50
N ARG A 67 5.83 -9.81 8.92
CA ARG A 67 5.34 -11.00 9.64
C ARG A 67 6.46 -11.84 10.26
N SER A 68 7.63 -11.89 9.61
CA SER A 68 8.83 -12.55 10.10
C SER A 68 9.93 -11.59 10.55
N ALA A 69 9.58 -10.33 10.84
CA ALA A 69 10.52 -9.37 11.39
C ALA A 69 11.00 -9.80 12.78
N SER A 70 12.30 -9.70 13.00
CA SER A 70 12.98 -10.12 14.21
C SER A 70 14.15 -9.19 14.52
N PRO A 71 14.47 -8.94 15.79
CA PRO A 71 15.74 -8.31 16.13
C PRO A 71 16.89 -9.22 15.72
N GLN A 72 17.96 -8.65 15.16
CA GLN A 72 19.21 -9.38 14.92
C GLN A 72 20.12 -9.20 16.12
N ILE A 73 20.53 -10.30 16.73
CA ILE A 73 21.33 -10.28 17.97
C ILE A 73 22.62 -11.03 17.69
N ALA A 74 23.75 -10.34 17.74
CA ALA A 74 25.06 -11.00 17.61
C ALA A 74 25.37 -11.86 18.84
N ASP A 75 26.18 -12.90 18.64
CA ASP A 75 26.60 -13.78 19.74
C ASP A 75 27.38 -13.01 20.82
N THR A 76 28.16 -12.01 20.38
CA THR A 76 28.95 -11.10 21.23
C THR A 76 28.12 -10.14 22.07
N ALA A 77 26.83 -9.95 21.75
CA ALA A 77 25.99 -8.99 22.43
C ALA A 77 25.88 -9.30 23.93
N THR A 78 25.99 -8.25 24.75
CA THR A 78 25.85 -8.35 26.20
C THR A 78 24.45 -8.82 26.59
N LEU A 79 24.31 -9.50 27.73
CA LEU A 79 23.01 -9.96 28.24
C LEU A 79 21.98 -8.81 28.37
N ALA A 80 22.45 -7.60 28.69
CA ALA A 80 21.60 -6.41 28.77
C ALA A 80 21.04 -6.02 27.39
N GLN A 81 21.88 -6.01 26.35
CA GLN A 81 21.46 -5.74 24.96
C GLN A 81 20.48 -6.81 24.46
N LYS A 82 20.77 -8.09 24.73
CA LYS A 82 19.89 -9.22 24.37
C LYS A 82 18.50 -9.04 24.99
N ARG A 83 18.42 -8.75 26.30
CA ARG A 83 17.16 -8.51 27.01
C ARG A 83 16.42 -7.29 26.49
N ALA A 84 17.13 -6.20 26.20
CA ALA A 84 16.51 -4.98 25.68
C ALA A 84 15.86 -5.21 24.32
N ALA A 85 16.57 -5.85 23.39
CA ALA A 85 16.08 -6.13 22.04
C ALA A 85 14.90 -7.12 22.02
N LEU A 86 14.83 -8.06 22.97
CA LEU A 86 13.71 -9.00 23.05
C LEU A 86 12.47 -8.40 23.71
N ARG A 87 12.65 -7.51 24.69
CA ARG A 87 11.53 -6.82 25.36
C ARG A 87 10.92 -5.70 24.52
N MET A 88 11.77 -4.96 23.80
CA MET A 88 11.36 -3.89 22.90
C MET A 88 11.97 -4.17 21.51
N PRO A 89 11.37 -5.11 20.75
CA PRO A 89 11.90 -5.51 19.46
C PRO A 89 11.67 -4.47 18.37
N VAL A 90 10.89 -3.42 18.64
CA VAL A 90 10.68 -2.28 17.75
C VAL A 90 10.99 -1.01 18.54
N VAL A 91 11.81 -0.14 17.96
CA VAL A 91 12.23 1.14 18.54
C VAL A 91 12.21 2.23 17.48
N GLU A 92 12.03 3.47 17.91
CA GLU A 92 12.24 4.63 17.06
C GLU A 92 13.73 4.83 16.76
N ALA A 93 14.04 5.36 15.58
CA ALA A 93 15.43 5.59 15.13
C ALA A 93 16.21 6.52 16.06
N ASN A 94 15.55 7.50 16.68
CA ASN A 94 16.15 8.42 17.66
C ASN A 94 16.59 7.72 18.96
N ALA A 95 16.01 6.57 19.28
CA ALA A 95 16.29 5.80 20.49
C ALA A 95 17.36 4.72 20.27
N PHE A 96 17.77 4.49 19.01
CA PHE A 96 18.78 3.50 18.65
C PHE A 96 20.18 4.13 18.55
N SER A 97 21.17 3.48 19.16
CA SER A 97 22.58 3.90 19.09
C SER A 97 23.38 2.96 18.17
N ILE A 98 24.12 3.57 17.23
CA ILE A 98 25.00 2.86 16.30
C ILE A 98 26.12 2.14 17.09
N GLY A 99 26.41 0.90 16.71
CA GLY A 99 27.39 0.04 17.40
C GLY A 99 26.77 -0.93 18.43
N ASN A 100 25.45 -0.92 18.59
CA ASN A 100 24.75 -1.95 19.34
C ASN A 100 24.78 -3.28 18.58
N GLU A 101 25.21 -4.35 19.24
CA GLU A 101 25.29 -5.70 18.70
C GLU A 101 23.93 -6.42 18.69
N ALA A 102 22.90 -5.80 19.28
CA ALA A 102 21.51 -6.21 19.15
C ALA A 102 20.73 -5.13 18.38
N VAL A 103 20.43 -5.39 17.11
CA VAL A 103 19.73 -4.48 16.21
C VAL A 103 18.23 -4.80 16.21
N PRO A 104 17.38 -3.97 16.84
CA PRO A 104 15.92 -4.13 16.79
C PRO A 104 15.36 -3.73 15.43
N VAL A 105 14.04 -3.86 15.26
CA VAL A 105 13.30 -3.17 14.20
C VAL A 105 13.36 -1.67 14.49
N ILE A 106 13.84 -0.89 13.53
CA ILE A 106 13.98 0.56 13.65
C ILE A 106 12.91 1.22 12.78
N ILE A 107 12.10 2.08 13.38
CA ILE A 107 11.09 2.88 12.67
C ILE A 107 11.44 4.37 12.72
N SER A 108 11.13 5.08 11.65
CA SER A 108 11.18 6.55 11.62
C SER A 108 10.12 7.09 10.63
N ASP A 109 9.98 8.41 10.58
CA ASP A 109 9.08 9.05 9.62
C ASP A 109 9.54 8.79 8.18
N GLY A 110 8.83 7.90 7.48
CA GLY A 110 9.10 7.56 6.10
C GLY A 110 10.11 6.45 5.88
N GLU A 111 10.62 5.81 6.94
CA GLU A 111 11.45 4.63 6.80
C GLU A 111 11.21 3.57 7.89
N ILE A 112 11.49 2.32 7.55
CA ILE A 112 11.54 1.21 8.49
C ILE A 112 12.62 0.23 8.07
N HIS A 113 13.46 -0.15 9.04
CA HIS A 113 14.59 -1.05 8.86
C HIS A 113 14.46 -2.24 9.82
N PHE A 114 14.59 -3.44 9.29
CA PHE A 114 14.53 -4.66 10.12
C PHE A 114 15.22 -5.82 9.45
N PHE A 115 15.48 -6.86 10.24
CA PHE A 115 15.84 -8.17 9.74
C PHE A 115 14.61 -9.06 9.74
N LYS A 116 14.55 -9.99 8.80
CA LYS A 116 13.53 -11.03 8.82
C LYS A 116 14.14 -12.41 8.69
N HIS A 117 13.51 -13.37 9.35
CA HIS A 117 13.89 -14.78 9.23
C HIS A 117 13.52 -15.34 7.87
N LEU A 118 14.44 -16.13 7.31
CA LEU A 118 14.27 -16.92 6.10
C LEU A 118 13.79 -18.34 6.46
N TYR A 119 12.65 -18.74 5.91
CA TYR A 119 12.04 -20.05 6.18
C TYR A 119 12.75 -21.22 5.46
N ASN A 120 13.73 -20.94 4.60
CA ASN A 120 14.52 -21.94 3.88
C ASN A 120 15.91 -22.16 4.53
N THR A 121 16.02 -21.94 5.83
CA THR A 121 17.26 -22.21 6.57
C THR A 121 17.58 -23.72 6.48
N PRO A 122 18.80 -24.12 6.05
CA PRO A 122 19.16 -25.54 5.94
C PRO A 122 19.04 -26.28 7.27
N GLU A 123 18.56 -27.53 7.21
CA GLU A 123 18.53 -28.43 8.36
C GLU A 123 19.94 -28.60 8.94
N GLY A 124 20.10 -28.34 10.24
CA GLY A 124 21.39 -28.38 10.94
C GLY A 124 22.05 -27.02 11.16
N SER A 125 21.46 -25.91 10.69
CA SER A 125 21.94 -24.57 11.03
C SER A 125 21.64 -24.23 12.49
N SER A 126 22.64 -23.72 13.21
CA SER A 126 22.48 -23.31 14.62
C SER A 126 21.62 -22.06 14.81
N GLN A 127 21.45 -21.26 13.75
CA GLN A 127 20.64 -20.04 13.75
C GLN A 127 19.86 -19.91 12.44
N PRO A 128 18.64 -19.32 12.47
CA PRO A 128 17.89 -19.03 11.26
C PRO A 128 18.65 -18.02 10.40
N ALA A 129 18.70 -18.26 9.09
CA ALA A 129 19.23 -17.28 8.16
C ALA A 129 18.35 -16.02 8.18
N THR A 130 18.96 -14.85 8.13
CA THR A 130 18.25 -13.56 8.17
C THR A 130 18.60 -12.70 6.98
N GLU A 131 17.65 -11.92 6.47
CA GLU A 131 17.92 -10.89 5.47
C GLU A 131 17.48 -9.50 5.95
N GLN A 132 18.27 -8.49 5.60
CA GLN A 132 17.96 -7.10 5.88
C GLN A 132 16.87 -6.60 4.93
N VAL A 133 15.86 -5.94 5.50
CA VAL A 133 14.76 -5.32 4.80
C VAL A 133 14.70 -3.86 5.19
N ASN A 134 14.66 -3.00 4.19
CA ASN A 134 14.50 -1.56 4.36
C ASN A 134 13.37 -1.06 3.46
N TYR A 135 12.44 -0.31 4.04
CA TYR A 135 11.49 0.50 3.29
C TYR A 135 11.81 1.95 3.57
N ARG A 136 11.95 2.76 2.51
CA ARG A 136 12.21 4.20 2.63
C ARG A 136 11.51 4.99 1.54
N ILE A 137 11.12 6.23 1.83
CA ILE A 137 10.79 7.19 0.79
C ILE A 137 12.08 7.67 0.12
N ASP A 138 12.24 7.33 -1.15
CA ASP A 138 13.35 7.80 -1.95
C ASP A 138 13.10 9.25 -2.38
N THR A 139 13.99 10.16 -1.97
CA THR A 139 13.85 11.60 -2.22
C THR A 139 14.01 11.97 -3.69
N ALA A 140 14.84 11.23 -4.45
CA ALA A 140 15.06 11.47 -5.87
C ALA A 140 13.89 10.95 -6.71
N ARG A 141 13.41 9.73 -6.42
CA ARG A 141 12.29 9.11 -7.13
C ARG A 141 10.91 9.54 -6.60
N LYS A 142 10.87 10.22 -5.45
CA LYS A 142 9.66 10.66 -4.73
C LYS A 142 8.64 9.54 -4.54
N CYS A 143 9.13 8.35 -4.18
CA CYS A 143 8.28 7.20 -3.96
C CYS A 143 8.84 6.21 -2.94
N LEU A 144 7.99 5.30 -2.46
CA LEU A 144 8.41 4.23 -1.56
C LEU A 144 9.26 3.20 -2.30
N VAL A 145 10.43 2.90 -1.75
CA VAL A 145 11.34 1.87 -2.22
C VAL A 145 11.56 0.86 -1.11
N ARG A 146 11.43 -0.42 -1.46
CA ARG A 146 11.82 -1.55 -0.64
C ARG A 146 13.16 -2.08 -1.13
N SER A 147 14.13 -2.25 -0.24
CA SER A 147 15.40 -2.94 -0.52
C SER A 147 15.50 -4.19 0.34
N VAL A 148 15.78 -5.33 -0.29
CA VAL A 148 16.03 -6.61 0.39
C VAL A 148 17.21 -7.30 -0.25
N ALA A 149 18.22 -7.63 0.55
CA ALA A 149 19.46 -8.25 0.06
C ALA A 149 20.08 -7.54 -1.16
N GLY A 150 20.00 -6.20 -1.21
CA GLY A 150 20.49 -5.36 -2.31
C GLY A 150 19.56 -5.26 -3.52
N VAL A 151 18.43 -5.97 -3.54
CA VAL A 151 17.42 -5.88 -4.61
C VAL A 151 16.36 -4.85 -4.25
N GLU A 152 16.19 -3.84 -5.11
CA GLU A 152 15.17 -2.81 -4.95
C GLU A 152 13.85 -3.16 -5.65
N THR A 153 12.74 -2.91 -4.96
CA THR A 153 11.38 -2.90 -5.50
C THR A 153 10.80 -1.51 -5.32
N VAL A 154 10.35 -0.88 -6.40
CA VAL A 154 9.88 0.51 -6.41
C VAL A 154 8.36 0.56 -6.48
N PHE A 155 7.72 1.26 -5.54
CA PHE A 155 6.27 1.49 -5.52
C PHE A 155 5.99 2.95 -5.92
N LYS A 156 5.95 3.20 -7.22
CA LYS A 156 5.90 4.56 -7.82
C LYS A 156 4.69 5.41 -7.36
N ASP A 157 3.61 4.74 -7.00
CA ASP A 157 2.31 5.34 -6.69
C ASP A 157 2.24 5.83 -5.24
N ILE A 158 3.13 5.32 -4.37
CA ILE A 158 3.23 5.70 -2.96
C ILE A 158 4.18 6.89 -2.83
N LYS A 159 3.64 8.08 -2.57
CA LYS A 159 4.39 9.34 -2.47
C LYS A 159 4.84 9.68 -1.06
N GLY A 160 4.24 9.05 -0.05
CA GLY A 160 4.61 9.21 1.34
C GLY A 160 4.30 7.95 2.13
N ALA A 161 5.06 7.73 3.20
CA ALA A 161 4.86 6.65 4.14
C ALA A 161 5.12 7.18 5.55
N LYS A 162 4.38 6.66 6.53
CA LYS A 162 4.62 6.87 7.95
C LYS A 162 4.55 5.53 8.66
N PHE A 163 5.51 5.29 9.53
CA PHE A 163 5.65 4.04 10.28
C PHE A 163 5.66 4.37 11.76
N GLU A 164 4.66 3.87 12.49
CA GLU A 164 4.47 4.19 13.90
C GLU A 164 4.22 2.92 14.71
N LEU A 165 4.58 2.97 15.99
CA LEU A 165 4.17 1.95 16.95
C LEU A 165 2.77 2.26 17.45
N TYR A 166 1.87 1.29 17.32
CA TYR A 166 0.51 1.39 17.81
C TYR A 166 0.20 0.24 18.75
N ALA A 167 -0.12 0.57 20.00
CA ALA A 167 -0.64 -0.38 20.97
C ALA A 167 -2.18 -0.25 21.00
N HIS A 168 -2.89 -1.37 20.82
CA HIS A 168 -4.35 -1.33 20.83
C HIS A 168 -4.87 -1.03 22.25
N PRO A 169 -5.89 -0.15 22.44
CA PRO A 169 -6.39 0.21 23.77
C PRO A 169 -6.87 -0.99 24.61
N LEU A 170 -7.44 -2.01 23.97
CA LEU A 170 -7.89 -3.24 24.63
C LEU A 170 -6.75 -4.20 25.02
N SER A 171 -5.55 -4.03 24.45
CA SER A 171 -4.39 -4.87 24.71
C SER A 171 -3.11 -4.10 24.42
N SER A 172 -2.71 -3.24 25.37
CA SER A 172 -1.51 -2.41 25.26
C SER A 172 -0.21 -3.22 25.20
N ALA A 173 -0.27 -4.50 25.56
CA ALA A 173 0.86 -5.44 25.51
C ALA A 173 1.23 -5.89 24.08
N LEU A 174 0.39 -5.64 23.08
CA LEU A 174 0.61 -6.06 21.68
C LEU A 174 0.91 -4.85 20.79
N PRO A 175 2.17 -4.41 20.68
CA PRO A 175 2.54 -3.36 19.75
C PRO A 175 2.42 -3.88 18.31
N MET A 176 1.63 -3.16 17.52
CA MET A 176 1.48 -3.34 16.09
C MET A 176 2.21 -2.21 15.36
N LEU A 177 2.66 -2.48 14.15
CA LEU A 177 3.13 -1.45 13.24
C LEU A 177 1.92 -0.78 12.61
N LEU A 178 1.72 0.50 12.88
CA LEU A 178 0.79 1.35 12.15
C LEU A 178 1.52 1.91 10.92
N VAL A 179 0.90 1.71 9.76
CA VAL A 179 1.45 2.12 8.47
C VAL A 179 0.45 3.02 7.80
N THR A 180 0.88 4.24 7.49
CA THR A 180 0.09 5.20 6.72
C THR A 180 0.79 5.46 5.39
N LEU A 181 0.13 5.13 4.29
CA LEU A 181 0.63 5.37 2.93
C LEU A 181 -0.16 6.50 2.27
N ARG A 182 0.55 7.45 1.68
CA ARG A 182 -0.02 8.55 0.89
C ARG A 182 0.14 8.24 -0.59
N ILE A 183 -0.97 8.11 -1.29
CA ILE A 183 -1.06 7.64 -2.68
C ILE A 183 -1.54 8.79 -3.57
N ASN A 184 -1.01 8.91 -4.78
CA ASN A 184 -1.48 9.90 -5.73
C ASN A 184 -2.85 9.46 -6.30
N ALA A 185 -3.90 10.23 -6.09
CA ALA A 185 -5.25 9.91 -6.56
C ALA A 185 -5.52 10.40 -8.00
N ASP A 186 -4.67 11.27 -8.54
CA ASP A 186 -4.83 11.74 -9.92
C ASP A 186 -3.47 11.96 -10.61
N PRO A 187 -2.90 10.92 -11.25
CA PRO A 187 -1.63 11.06 -11.96
C PRO A 187 -1.73 12.02 -13.17
N LYS A 188 -2.93 12.28 -13.71
CA LYS A 188 -3.09 13.20 -14.85
C LYS A 188 -2.94 14.67 -14.45
N ASN A 189 -3.13 14.99 -13.17
CA ASN A 189 -2.94 16.33 -12.61
C ASN A 189 -1.51 16.58 -12.08
N GLU A 190 -0.55 15.68 -12.27
CA GLU A 190 0.85 15.95 -11.92
C GLU A 190 1.42 17.18 -12.63
N LYS A 191 0.86 17.57 -13.79
CA LYS A 191 1.29 18.75 -14.57
C LYS A 191 0.63 20.06 -14.12
N THR A 192 -0.50 20.01 -13.41
CA THR A 192 -1.27 21.18 -12.98
C THR A 192 -0.97 21.59 -11.54
N GLY A 193 -0.21 20.78 -10.79
CA GLY A 193 0.23 21.06 -9.43
C GLY A 193 -0.82 20.84 -8.33
N GLU A 194 -2.09 20.65 -8.70
CA GLU A 194 -3.15 20.21 -7.78
C GLU A 194 -3.07 18.69 -7.59
N HIS A 195 -2.30 18.27 -6.59
CA HIS A 195 -2.23 16.87 -6.22
C HIS A 195 -3.37 16.51 -5.25
N LYS A 196 -4.28 15.65 -5.70
CA LYS A 196 -5.21 14.96 -4.81
C LYS A 196 -4.54 13.70 -4.30
N PHE A 197 -4.51 13.52 -2.98
CA PHE A 197 -3.94 12.34 -2.37
C PHE A 197 -5.01 11.54 -1.65
N PHE A 198 -4.84 10.23 -1.68
CA PHE A 198 -5.58 9.31 -0.83
C PHE A 198 -4.62 8.79 0.25
N GLU A 199 -5.11 8.68 1.48
CA GLU A 199 -4.36 8.09 2.58
C GLU A 199 -4.95 6.74 2.94
N MET A 200 -4.09 5.72 2.99
CA MET A 200 -4.45 4.39 3.45
C MET A 200 -3.68 4.08 4.72
N THR A 201 -4.42 3.80 5.80
CA THR A 201 -3.86 3.43 7.09
C THR A 201 -4.19 1.98 7.42
N THR A 202 -3.19 1.20 7.81
CA THR A 202 -3.37 -0.19 8.26
C THR A 202 -2.47 -0.49 9.44
N THR A 203 -2.87 -1.44 10.27
CA THR A 203 -1.99 -2.07 11.26
C THR A 203 -1.43 -3.39 10.73
N ILE A 204 -0.21 -3.74 11.13
CA ILE A 204 0.50 -4.97 10.78
C ILE A 204 1.16 -5.51 12.04
N SER A 205 1.02 -6.81 12.31
CA SER A 205 1.68 -7.49 13.43
C SER A 205 2.76 -8.45 12.93
N SER A 206 3.79 -8.67 13.77
CA SER A 206 4.79 -9.71 13.56
C SER A 206 4.51 -10.87 14.52
N ALA A 207 4.56 -12.09 13.97
CA ALA A 207 4.39 -13.32 14.75
C ALA A 207 5.63 -13.66 15.58
N ILE A 208 6.77 -13.03 15.30
CA ILE A 208 8.03 -13.26 15.99
C ILE A 208 8.23 -12.22 17.10
N THR A 209 7.94 -10.95 16.85
CA THR A 209 8.07 -9.92 17.91
C THR A 209 6.97 -10.04 18.98
N SER A 210 5.73 -10.37 18.60
CA SER A 210 4.61 -10.41 19.55
C SER A 210 4.80 -11.39 20.73
N PRO A 211 5.31 -12.63 20.53
CA PRO A 211 5.57 -13.55 21.64
C PRO A 211 6.71 -13.12 22.56
N PHE A 212 7.78 -12.49 22.02
CA PHE A 212 8.88 -11.99 22.86
C PHE A 212 8.45 -10.85 23.78
N ILE A 213 7.50 -10.03 23.34
CA ILE A 213 6.94 -8.94 24.14
C ILE A 213 6.02 -9.48 25.25
N ASN A 214 5.15 -10.45 24.92
CA ASN A 214 4.20 -11.02 25.89
C ASN A 214 4.84 -12.02 26.86
N ASN A 215 5.87 -12.73 26.44
CA ASN A 215 6.56 -13.71 27.26
C ASN A 215 8.09 -13.57 27.12
N PRO A 216 8.71 -12.53 27.70
CA PRO A 216 10.13 -12.25 27.51
C PRO A 216 11.08 -13.32 28.04
N TYR A 217 10.57 -14.38 28.68
CA TYR A 217 11.35 -15.47 29.29
C TYR A 217 11.13 -16.83 28.64
N TRP A 218 10.31 -16.95 27.58
CA TRP A 218 9.99 -18.26 26.99
C TRP A 218 11.20 -19.03 26.44
N HIS A 219 12.28 -18.32 26.10
CA HIS A 219 13.51 -18.86 25.52
C HIS A 219 14.67 -18.92 26.54
N ILE A 220 14.44 -18.52 27.80
CA ILE A 220 15.43 -18.65 28.86
C ILE A 220 15.13 -19.97 29.57
N ALA A 221 15.93 -21.00 29.30
CA ALA A 221 15.97 -22.16 30.18
C ALA A 221 16.31 -21.67 31.59
N GLN A 222 15.48 -22.02 32.57
CA GLN A 222 15.78 -21.77 33.97
C GLN A 222 16.94 -22.69 34.36
N ASP A 223 18.16 -22.19 34.21
CA ASP A 223 19.33 -22.67 34.97
C ASP A 223 19.47 -21.84 36.25
#